data_AF-A0A957X9K6-F1
#
_entry.id   AF-A0A957X9K6-F1
#
_cell.length_a   1.000
_cell.length_b   1.000
_cell.length_c   1.000
_cell.angle_alpha   90.00
_cell.angle_beta   90.00
_cell.angle_gamma   90.00
#
_symmetry.space_group_name_H-M   'P 1'
#
loop_
_entity.id
_entity.type
_entity.pdbx_description
1 polymer ?
#
loop_
_entity_poly.entity_id
_entity_poly.type
_entity_poly.pdbx_seq_one_letter_code
_entity_poly.pdbx_strand_id
1 'polypeptide(L)'
;MALKIEYQVREQLQELLNHAGFNSQVELTSAHLTEIEQEVVNFLDQLTAFRSHARHQDTAAAQECLVEISLALQHMADHIQAVVPILDEGLDIADDA
;
A
#
# COMPACT_ATOMS: atom_id res chain seq x y z
N MET A 1 13.55 29.75 27.28
CA MET A 1 14.63 28.76 27.49
C MET A 1 14.08 27.33 27.51
N ALA A 2 13.04 27.03 28.30
CA ALA A 2 12.38 25.72 28.33
C ALA A 2 11.88 25.23 26.94
N LEU A 3 11.18 26.07 26.18
CA LEU A 3 10.73 25.78 24.80
C LEU A 3 11.85 25.39 23.83
N LYS A 4 13.06 25.92 24.03
CA LYS A 4 14.22 25.67 23.16
C LYS A 4 14.85 24.30 23.45
N ILE A 5 14.82 23.89 24.72
CA ILE A 5 15.28 22.58 25.19
C ILE A 5 14.30 21.50 24.73
N GLU A 6 13.00 21.74 24.85
CA GLU A 6 11.95 20.81 24.42
C GLU A 6 12.01 20.54 22.90
N TYR A 7 12.25 21.57 22.10
CA TYR A 7 12.43 21.44 20.66
C TYR A 7 13.69 20.63 20.29
N GLN A 8 14.83 20.89 20.95
CA GLN A 8 16.06 20.12 20.75
C GLN A 8 15.92 18.65 21.13
N VAL A 9 15.26 18.36 22.25
CA VAL A 9 15.02 16.97 22.68
C VAL A 9 14.13 16.25 21.68
N ARG A 10 13.13 16.93 21.12
CA ARG A 10 12.24 16.36 20.10
C ARG A 10 12.97 16.05 18.79
N GLU A 11 13.83 16.94 18.32
CA GLU A 11 14.65 16.70 17.11
C GLU A 11 15.61 15.53 17.31
N GLN A 12 16.34 15.49 18.43
CA GLN A 12 17.26 14.39 18.74
C GLN A 12 16.55 13.05 18.90
N LEU A 13 15.36 13.04 19.51
CA LEU A 13 14.54 11.83 19.61
C LEU A 13 14.08 11.38 18.23
N GLN A 14 13.62 12.29 17.37
CA GLN A 14 13.20 11.97 16.01
C GLN A 14 14.35 11.39 15.18
N GLU A 15 15.56 11.95 15.28
CA GLU A 15 16.75 11.41 14.62
C GLU A 15 17.08 10.00 15.10
N LEU A 16 17.04 9.75 16.42
CA LEU A 16 17.30 8.43 16.99
C LEU A 16 16.25 7.40 16.58
N LEU A 17 14.97 7.80 16.54
CA LEU A 17 13.89 6.96 16.05
C LEU A 17 14.07 6.63 14.57
N ASN A 18 14.41 7.63 13.75
CA ASN A 18 14.72 7.42 12.34
C ASN A 18 15.92 6.47 12.15
N HIS A 19 16.98 6.62 12.95
CA HIS A 19 18.18 5.76 12.90
C HIS A 19 17.87 4.32 13.34
N ALA A 20 16.94 4.14 14.27
CA ALA A 20 16.47 2.84 14.73
C ALA A 20 15.40 2.22 13.81
N GLY A 21 15.07 2.87 12.68
CA GLY A 21 14.07 2.39 11.71
C GLY A 21 12.62 2.69 12.09
N PHE A 22 12.38 3.41 13.19
CA PHE A 22 11.08 3.93 13.59
C PHE A 22 10.80 5.26 12.91
N ASN A 23 10.90 5.29 11.59
CA ASN A 23 10.46 6.43 10.80
C ASN A 23 9.00 6.19 10.34
N SER A 24 8.23 7.26 10.25
CA SER A 24 6.82 7.20 9.81
C SER A 24 6.67 6.70 8.37
N GLN A 25 7.74 6.75 7.57
CA GLN A 25 7.76 6.26 6.20
C GLN A 25 7.73 4.72 6.16
N VAL A 26 8.45 4.02 7.04
CA VAL A 26 8.47 2.55 7.15
C VAL A 26 7.11 2.02 7.56
N GLU A 27 6.44 2.67 8.53
CA GLU A 27 5.08 2.30 8.93
C GLU A 27 4.08 2.50 7.77
N LEU A 28 4.18 3.63 7.06
CA LEU A 28 3.31 3.94 5.92
C LEU A 28 3.56 3.00 4.72
N THR A 29 4.82 2.68 4.43
CA THR A 29 5.20 1.69 3.42
C THR A 29 4.65 0.31 3.78
N SER A 30 4.84 -0.13 5.03
CA SER A 30 4.31 -1.42 5.50
C SER A 30 2.79 -1.47 5.38
N ALA A 31 2.09 -0.38 5.69
CA ALA A 31 0.64 -0.30 5.55
C ALA A 31 0.22 -0.44 4.09
N HIS A 32 0.79 0.35 3.17
CA HIS A 32 0.46 0.23 1.75
C HIS A 32 0.78 -1.13 1.15
N LEU A 33 1.91 -1.75 1.51
CA LEU A 33 2.23 -3.11 1.06
C LEU A 33 1.24 -4.14 1.59
N THR A 34 0.78 -4.01 2.84
CA THR A 34 -0.25 -4.88 3.41
C THR A 34 -1.58 -4.74 2.67
N GLU A 35 -2.00 -3.51 2.35
CA GLU A 35 -3.22 -3.28 1.57
C GLU A 35 -3.09 -3.84 0.15
N ILE A 36 -1.93 -3.73 -0.50
CA ILE A 36 -1.68 -4.36 -1.80
C ILE A 36 -1.83 -5.89 -1.69
N GLU A 37 -1.24 -6.52 -0.69
CA GLU A 37 -1.37 -7.97 -0.47
C GLU A 37 -2.84 -8.37 -0.26
N GLN A 38 -3.60 -7.60 0.51
CA GLN A 38 -5.01 -7.86 0.75
C GLN A 38 -5.84 -7.75 -0.53
N GLU A 39 -5.59 -6.73 -1.36
CA GLU A 39 -6.31 -6.55 -2.63
C GLU A 39 -5.91 -7.59 -3.68
N VAL A 40 -4.68 -8.13 -3.65
CA VAL A 40 -4.29 -9.29 -4.46
C VAL A 40 -5.12 -10.51 -4.07
N VAL A 41 -5.33 -10.77 -2.77
CA VAL A 41 -6.17 -11.87 -2.29
C VAL A 41 -7.61 -11.68 -2.79
N ASN A 42 -8.18 -10.49 -2.60
CA ASN A 42 -9.53 -10.15 -3.07
C ASN A 42 -9.68 -10.39 -4.58
N PHE A 43 -8.71 -9.93 -5.37
CA PHE A 43 -8.68 -10.13 -6.82
C PHE A 43 -8.68 -11.61 -7.21
N LEU A 44 -7.85 -12.44 -6.57
CA LEU A 44 -7.77 -13.87 -6.86
C LEU A 44 -9.04 -14.63 -6.47
N ASP A 45 -9.68 -14.25 -5.36
CA ASP A 45 -10.94 -14.81 -4.92
C ASP A 45 -12.06 -14.49 -5.93
N GLN A 46 -12.15 -13.23 -6.36
CA GLN A 46 -13.16 -12.80 -7.33
C GLN A 46 -12.93 -13.39 -8.73
N LEU A 47 -11.67 -13.57 -9.15
CA LEU A 47 -11.35 -14.32 -10.38
C LEU A 47 -11.80 -15.77 -10.30
N THR A 48 -11.62 -16.40 -9.14
CA THR A 48 -12.05 -17.78 -8.91
C THR A 48 -13.58 -17.89 -8.96
N ALA A 49 -14.28 -16.97 -8.30
CA ALA A 49 -15.74 -16.86 -8.34
C ALA A 49 -16.25 -16.60 -9.77
N PHE A 50 -15.67 -15.63 -10.48
CA PHE A 50 -15.99 -15.32 -11.88
C PHE A 50 -15.91 -16.56 -12.77
N ARG A 51 -14.80 -17.31 -12.67
CA ARG A 51 -14.62 -18.55 -13.45
C ARG A 51 -15.68 -19.59 -13.12
N SER A 52 -16.08 -19.70 -11.85
CA SER A 52 -17.17 -20.58 -11.43
C SER A 52 -18.50 -20.15 -12.05
N HIS A 53 -18.88 -18.88 -11.92
CA HIS A 53 -20.14 -18.36 -12.48
C HIS A 53 -20.19 -18.45 -14.00
N ALA A 54 -19.10 -18.11 -14.69
CA ALA A 54 -18.97 -18.26 -16.13
C ALA A 54 -19.15 -19.71 -16.59
N ARG A 55 -18.58 -20.68 -15.87
CA ARG A 55 -18.75 -22.11 -16.16
C ARG A 55 -20.21 -22.57 -16.03
N HIS A 56 -20.93 -22.01 -15.06
CA HIS A 56 -22.34 -22.31 -14.83
C HIS A 56 -23.29 -21.44 -15.67
N GLN A 57 -22.75 -20.60 -16.56
CA GLN A 57 -23.52 -19.66 -17.38
C GLN A 57 -24.38 -18.68 -16.56
N ASP A 58 -23.97 -18.40 -15.32
CA ASP A 58 -24.57 -17.40 -14.47
C ASP A 58 -23.99 -16.02 -14.80
N THR A 59 -24.55 -15.40 -15.84
CA THR A 59 -24.06 -14.13 -16.38
C THR A 59 -24.13 -12.99 -15.37
N ALA A 60 -25.18 -12.95 -14.54
CA ALA A 60 -25.38 -11.86 -13.58
C ALA A 60 -24.29 -11.89 -12.50
N ALA A 61 -24.09 -13.03 -11.85
CA ALA A 61 -23.05 -13.17 -10.84
C ALA A 61 -21.64 -13.03 -11.44
N ALA A 62 -21.42 -13.50 -12.66
CA ALA A 62 -20.15 -13.28 -13.36
C ALA A 62 -19.88 -11.78 -13.61
N GLN A 63 -20.90 -10.99 -13.95
CA GLN A 63 -20.75 -9.54 -14.12
C GLN A 63 -20.43 -8.83 -12.80
N GLU A 64 -21.07 -9.24 -11.70
CA GLU A 64 -20.76 -8.71 -10.36
C GLU A 64 -19.29 -8.98 -10.00
N CYS A 65 -18.79 -10.21 -10.20
CA CYS A 65 -17.38 -10.51 -9.98
C CYS A 65 -16.44 -9.63 -10.82
N LEU A 66 -16.80 -9.29 -12.07
CA LEU A 66 -15.97 -8.39 -12.90
C LEU A 66 -15.91 -6.97 -12.34
N VAL A 67 -16.98 -6.48 -11.71
CA VAL A 67 -16.97 -5.19 -11.02
C VAL A 67 -16.01 -5.25 -9.83
N GLU A 68 -16.11 -6.28 -9.00
CA GLU A 68 -15.24 -6.45 -7.83
C GLU A 68 -13.76 -6.63 -8.23
N ILE A 69 -13.49 -7.39 -9.30
CA ILE A 69 -12.14 -7.49 -9.90
C ILE A 69 -11.62 -6.11 -10.29
N SER A 70 -12.44 -5.28 -10.93
CA SER A 70 -12.03 -3.95 -11.37
C SER A 70 -11.75 -3.02 -10.19
N LEU A 71 -12.53 -3.13 -9.11
CA LEU A 71 -12.33 -2.37 -7.87
C LEU A 71 -11.03 -2.76 -7.17
N ALA A 72 -10.77 -4.06 -7.00
CA ALA A 72 -9.52 -4.55 -6.38
C ALA A 72 -8.28 -4.09 -7.18
N LEU A 73 -8.35 -4.12 -8.52
CA LEU A 73 -7.29 -3.59 -9.39
C LEU A 73 -7.06 -2.09 -9.19
N GLN A 74 -8.13 -1.30 -9.03
CA GLN A 74 -8.03 0.14 -8.79
C GLN A 74 -7.40 0.42 -7.43
N HIS A 75 -7.85 -0.24 -6.35
CA HIS A 75 -7.27 -0.06 -5.02
C HIS A 75 -5.78 -0.46 -4.98
N MET A 76 -5.40 -1.56 -5.63
CA MET A 76 -3.98 -1.91 -5.77
C MET A 76 -3.19 -0.82 -6.48
N ALA A 77 -3.72 -0.26 -7.58
CA ALA A 77 -3.05 0.81 -8.30
C ALA A 77 -2.86 2.06 -7.42
N ASP A 78 -3.87 2.42 -6.63
CA ASP A 78 -3.81 3.57 -5.72
C ASP A 78 -2.75 3.37 -4.63
N HIS A 79 -2.67 2.17 -4.03
CA HIS A 79 -1.64 1.85 -3.05
C HIS A 79 -0.24 1.76 -3.64
N ILE A 80 -0.09 1.23 -4.87
CA ILE A 80 1.19 1.24 -5.59
C ILE A 80 1.64 2.68 -5.85
N GLN A 81 0.75 3.54 -6.36
CA GLN A 81 1.08 4.95 -6.59
C GLN A 81 1.46 5.69 -5.31
N ALA A 82 0.86 5.33 -4.17
CA ALA A 82 1.18 5.92 -2.88
C ALA A 82 2.53 5.44 -2.32
N VAL A 83 2.87 4.16 -2.50
CA VAL A 83 4.09 3.58 -1.89
C VAL A 83 5.35 3.78 -2.74
N VAL A 84 5.23 3.86 -4.07
CA VAL A 84 6.37 4.01 -4.99
C VAL A 84 7.27 5.20 -4.62
N PRO A 85 6.77 6.43 -4.40
CA PRO A 85 7.61 7.57 -4.04
C PRO A 85 8.39 7.36 -2.73
N ILE A 86 7.79 6.65 -1.76
CA ILE A 86 8.42 6.36 -0.46
C ILE A 86 9.55 5.35 -0.64
N LEU A 87 9.34 4.35 -1.51
CA LEU A 87 10.37 3.37 -1.85
C LEU A 87 11.51 4.00 -2.65
N ASP A 88 11.21 4.89 -3.59
CA ASP A 88 12.22 5.58 -4.39
C ASP A 88 13.12 6.47 -3.51
N GLU A 89 12.53 7.19 -2.54
CA GLU A 89 13.28 7.97 -1.54
C GLU A 89 14.10 7.08 -0.61
N GLY A 90 13.52 5.96 -0.14
CA GLY A 90 14.18 5.05 0.80
C GLY A 90 15.28 4.16 0.18
N LEU A 91 15.20 3.90 -1.12
CA LEU A 91 16.15 3.04 -1.85
C LEU A 91 17.16 3.86 -2.68
N ASP A 92 17.05 5.19 -2.69
CA ASP A 92 17.90 6.10 -3.47
C ASP A 92 17.93 5.72 -4.98
N ILE A 93 16.77 5.31 -5.51
CA ILE A 93 16.63 4.89 -6.93
C ILE A 93 16.36 6.10 -7.84
N ALA A 94 16.42 7.33 -7.31
CA ALA A 94 16.14 8.55 -8.05
C ALA A 94 17.08 8.73 -9.26
N ASP A 95 16.56 8.42 -10.45
CA ASP A 95 16.96 8.79 -11.82
C ASP A 95 18.44 9.19 -12.05
N ASP A 96 19.28 8.19 -12.35
CA ASP A 96 20.43 8.33 -13.26
C ASP A 96 19.97 8.12 -14.73
N ALA A 97 18.94 8.86 -15.18
CA ALA A 97 18.43 8.82 -16.56
C ALA A 97 18.46 10.19 -17.24
#